data_AF-A0A510DT13-F1
#
_entry.id   AF-A0A510DT13-F1
#
_cell.length_a   1.000
_cell.length_b   1.000
_cell.length_c   1.000
_cell.angle_alpha   90.00
_cell.angle_beta   90.00
_cell.angle_gamma   90.00
#
_symmetry.space_group_name_H-M   'P 1'
#
loop_
_entity.id
_entity.type
_entity.pdbx_description
1 polymer ?
#
loop_
_entity_poly.entity_id
_entity_poly.type
_entity_poly.pdbx_seq_one_letter_code
_entity_poly.pdbx_strand_id
1 'polypeptide(L)'
;MLIGRIEERKVMDFLSAFKVLNVSKKDSMMGSRIYKRLRDKGKNVGSFDVLLSAQAMNRGLTIVTKDTDFLRIREELHDLNLVMITG
;
A
#
# COMPACT_ATOMS: atom_id res chain seq x y z
N MET A 1 -15.27 -17.91 -14.21
CA MET A 1 -14.20 -17.17 -13.53
C MET A 1 -13.55 -18.11 -12.54
N LEU A 2 -12.41 -18.71 -12.90
CA LEU A 2 -11.66 -19.63 -12.05
C LEU A 2 -10.95 -18.83 -10.95
N ILE A 3 -11.65 -18.55 -9.86
CA ILE A 3 -10.96 -18.41 -8.58
C ILE A 3 -10.63 -19.85 -8.21
N GLY A 4 -9.42 -20.32 -8.55
CA GLY A 4 -8.92 -21.59 -8.03
C GLY A 4 -9.17 -21.58 -6.52
N ARG A 5 -9.68 -22.70 -5.97
CA ARG A 5 -10.02 -22.78 -4.53
C ARG A 5 -8.78 -22.40 -3.71
N ILE A 6 -8.68 -21.14 -3.35
CA ILE A 6 -7.73 -20.69 -2.34
C ILE A 6 -8.25 -21.35 -1.07
N GLU A 7 -7.52 -22.34 -0.59
CA GLU A 7 -7.79 -22.89 0.73
C GLU A 7 -7.47 -21.78 1.72
N GLU A 8 -8.52 -21.15 2.26
CA GLU A 8 -8.43 -20.08 3.26
C GLU A 8 -7.41 -20.43 4.36
N ARG A 9 -7.40 -21.69 4.77
CA ARG A 9 -6.41 -22.26 5.69
C ARG A 9 -4.97 -22.01 5.27
N LYS A 10 -4.59 -22.28 4.01
CA LYS A 10 -3.22 -22.06 3.53
C LYS A 10 -2.82 -20.59 3.56
N VAL A 11 -3.75 -19.68 3.26
CA VAL A 11 -3.50 -18.24 3.36
C VAL A 11 -3.31 -17.83 4.82
N MET A 12 -4.16 -18.32 5.72
CA MET A 12 -4.06 -18.04 7.15
C MET A 12 -2.77 -18.61 7.75
N ASP A 13 -2.38 -19.82 7.36
CA ASP A 13 -1.13 -20.45 7.76
C ASP A 13 0.09 -19.62 7.30
N PHE A 14 0.10 -19.17 6.04
CA PHE A 14 1.14 -18.27 5.54
C PHE A 14 1.19 -16.95 6.31
N LEU A 15 0.03 -16.31 6.53
CA LEU A 15 -0.07 -15.03 7.23
C LEU A 15 0.32 -15.14 8.71
N SER A 16 0.20 -16.32 9.33
CA SER A 16 0.55 -16.55 10.74
C SER A 16 2.02 -16.27 11.07
N ALA A 17 2.91 -16.37 10.07
CA ALA A 17 4.32 -16.03 10.21
C ALA A 17 4.59 -14.52 10.27
N PHE A 18 3.59 -13.69 10.00
CA PHE A 18 3.72 -12.24 9.89
C PHE A 18 2.84 -11.51 10.91
N LYS A 19 3.30 -10.34 11.33
CA LYS A 19 2.46 -9.40 12.06
C LYS A 19 1.55 -8.66 11.08
N VAL A 20 0.27 -9.04 11.03
CA VAL A 20 -0.73 -8.31 10.26
C VAL A 20 -1.00 -6.95 10.90
N LEU A 21 -0.83 -5.88 10.12
CA LEU A 21 -1.02 -4.50 10.58
C LEU A 21 -2.46 -4.04 10.30
N ASN A 22 -3.19 -3.70 11.35
CA ASN A 22 -4.51 -3.09 11.22
C ASN A 22 -4.40 -1.66 10.69
N VAL A 23 -5.38 -1.26 9.88
CA VAL A 23 -5.58 0.14 9.45
C VAL A 23 -6.02 0.96 10.66
N SER A 24 -5.33 2.06 10.92
CA SER A 24 -5.68 3.03 11.95
C SER A 24 -6.44 4.21 11.36
N LYS A 25 -7.21 4.92 12.21
CA LYS A 25 -7.83 6.20 11.82
C LYS A 25 -6.81 7.20 11.25
N LYS A 26 -5.58 7.22 11.79
CA LYS A 26 -4.51 8.10 11.30
C LYS A 26 -4.08 7.74 9.89
N ASP A 27 -4.03 6.45 9.55
CA ASP A 27 -3.74 5.99 8.18
C ASP A 27 -4.83 6.46 7.21
N SER A 28 -6.10 6.32 7.59
CA SER A 28 -7.23 6.75 6.76
C SER A 28 -7.24 8.28 6.53
N MET A 29 -6.96 9.06 7.58
CA MET A 29 -6.89 10.52 7.47
C MET A 29 -5.68 10.98 6.63
N MET A 30 -4.54 10.31 6.76
CA MET A 30 -3.36 10.60 5.96
C MET A 30 -3.59 10.20 4.50
N GLY A 31 -4.14 9.01 4.27
CA GLY A 31 -4.49 8.50 2.95
C GLY A 31 -5.49 9.39 2.21
N SER A 32 -6.53 9.91 2.88
CA SER A 32 -7.50 10.80 2.22
C SER A 32 -6.87 12.13 1.77
N ARG A 33 -5.96 12.69 2.58
CA ARG A 33 -5.21 13.91 2.23
C ARG A 33 -4.28 13.67 1.04
N ILE A 34 -3.57 12.55 1.04
CA ILE A 34 -2.69 12.12 -0.06
C ILE A 34 -3.53 11.92 -1.34
N TYR A 35 -4.61 11.15 -1.25
CA TYR A 35 -5.49 10.85 -2.38
C TYR A 35 -6.03 12.12 -3.01
N LYS A 36 -6.53 13.06 -2.19
CA LYS A 36 -7.00 14.36 -2.66
C LYS A 36 -5.89 15.13 -3.38
N ARG A 37 -4.68 15.22 -2.80
CA ARG A 37 -3.54 15.93 -3.41
C ARG A 37 -3.17 15.34 -4.78
N LEU A 38 -3.13 14.02 -4.90
CA LEU A 38 -2.82 13.33 -6.15
C LEU A 38 -3.89 13.59 -7.21
N ARG A 39 -5.17 13.49 -6.81
CA ARG A 39 -6.32 13.79 -7.67
C ARG A 39 -6.34 15.24 -8.15
N ASP A 40 -6.05 16.20 -7.26
CA ASP A 40 -6.00 17.63 -7.60
C ASP A 40 -4.87 17.92 -8.63
N LYS A 41 -3.84 17.07 -8.69
CA LYS A 41 -2.76 17.12 -9.70
C LYS A 41 -3.03 16.29 -10.96
N GLY A 42 -4.23 15.73 -11.12
CA GLY A 42 -4.59 14.88 -12.26
C GLY A 42 -3.96 13.47 -12.23
N LYS A 43 -3.35 13.06 -11.11
CA LYS A 43 -2.80 11.71 -10.93
C LYS A 43 -3.90 10.77 -10.43
N ASN A 44 -4.33 9.84 -11.26
CA ASN A 44 -5.20 8.73 -10.86
C ASN A 44 -4.35 7.59 -10.29
N VAL A 45 -4.56 7.28 -9.01
CA VAL A 45 -3.91 6.18 -8.28
C VAL A 45 -4.95 5.37 -7.53
N GLY A 46 -4.67 4.09 -7.30
CA GLY A 46 -5.53 3.21 -6.51
C GLY A 46 -5.70 3.71 -5.07
N SER A 47 -6.92 3.66 -4.54
CA SER A 47 -7.20 4.06 -3.16
C SER A 47 -6.49 3.16 -2.13
N PHE A 48 -6.30 1.88 -2.45
CA PHE A 48 -5.53 0.95 -1.62
C PHE A 48 -4.04 1.25 -1.62
N ASP A 49 -3.43 1.60 -2.77
CA ASP A 49 -2.01 1.96 -2.84
C ASP A 49 -1.71 3.22 -2.03
N VAL A 50 -2.64 4.18 -2.07
CA VAL A 50 -2.58 5.38 -1.23
C VAL A 50 -2.71 5.04 0.25
N LEU A 51 -3.63 4.13 0.62
CA LEU A 51 -3.79 3.72 2.01
C LEU A 51 -2.57 2.95 2.53
N LEU A 52 -1.99 2.07 1.72
CA LEU A 52 -0.74 1.35 2.02
C LEU A 52 0.42 2.33 2.19
N SER A 53 0.55 3.30 1.28
CA SER A 53 1.56 4.38 1.37
C SER A 53 1.40 5.19 2.66
N ALA A 54 0.17 5.60 2.99
CA ALA A 54 -0.13 6.32 4.22
C ALA A 54 0.20 5.48 5.48
N GLN A 55 -0.16 4.20 5.47
CA GLN A 55 0.15 3.29 6.58
C GLN A 55 1.66 3.12 6.76
N ALA A 56 2.41 3.00 5.65
CA ALA A 56 3.86 2.86 5.67
C ALA A 56 4.54 4.12 6.20
N MET A 57 4.19 5.30 5.66
CA MET A 57 4.73 6.59 6.11
C MET A 57 4.41 6.87 7.59
N ASN A 58 3.18 6.60 8.02
CA ASN A 58 2.76 6.82 9.41
C ASN A 58 3.55 5.96 10.42
N ARG A 59 4.12 4.84 9.99
CA ARG A 59 4.87 3.90 10.84
C ARG A 59 6.37 3.83 10.51
N GLY A 60 6.86 4.65 9.57
CA GLY A 60 8.25 4.58 9.10
C GLY A 60 8.63 3.25 8.44
N LEU A 61 7.66 2.56 7.81
CA LEU A 61 7.88 1.28 7.13
C LEU A 61 8.32 1.48 5.67
N THR A 62 8.90 0.43 5.10
CA THR A 62 9.28 0.37 3.68
C THR A 62 8.28 -0.49 2.91
N ILE A 63 7.78 0.02 1.78
CA ILE A 63 7.02 -0.79 0.83
C ILE A 63 8.00 -1.53 -0.07
N VAL A 64 7.87 -2.85 -0.14
CA VAL A 64 8.68 -3.70 -1.02
C VAL A 64 7.73 -4.32 -2.04
N THR A 65 7.84 -3.96 -3.31
CA THR A 65 6.85 -4.33 -4.33
C THR A 65 7.44 -4.45 -5.73
N LYS A 66 6.74 -5.15 -6.62
CA LYS A 66 6.97 -5.12 -8.08
C LYS A 66 6.07 -4.08 -8.78
N ASP A 67 5.11 -3.52 -8.08
CA ASP A 67 4.12 -2.61 -8.62
C ASP A 67 4.68 -1.21 -8.83
N THR A 68 4.81 -0.80 -10.09
CA THR A 68 5.35 0.50 -10.49
C THR A 68 4.46 1.68 -10.14
N ASP A 69 3.19 1.47 -9.78
CA ASP A 69 2.30 2.57 -9.39
C ASP A 69 2.80 3.31 -8.13
N PHE A 70 3.51 2.58 -7.25
CA PHE A 70 4.17 3.18 -6.08
C PHE A 70 5.32 4.13 -6.44
N LEU A 71 5.91 4.03 -7.64
CA LEU A 71 6.89 5.01 -8.12
C LEU A 71 6.22 6.36 -8.36
N ARG A 72 5.03 6.38 -9.00
CA ARG A 72 4.26 7.61 -9.25
C ARG A 72 3.77 8.26 -7.95
N ILE A 73 3.49 7.44 -6.94
CA ILE A 73 3.13 7.91 -5.59
C ILE A 73 4.36 8.53 -4.91
N ARG A 74 5.53 7.89 -4.97
CA ARG A 74 6.77 8.39 -4.36
C ARG A 74 7.25 9.72 -4.96
N GLU A 75 7.01 9.96 -6.25
CA GLU A 75 7.26 11.27 -6.88
C GLU A 75 6.55 12.42 -6.15
N GLU A 76 5.43 12.14 -5.48
CA GLU A 76 4.60 13.13 -4.80
C GLU A 76 4.72 13.06 -3.27
N LEU A 77 5.20 11.92 -2.77
CA LEU A 77 5.42 11.60 -1.37
C LEU A 77 6.90 11.21 -1.18
N HIS A 78 7.79 12.21 -1.20
CA HIS A 78 9.23 11.98 -1.16
C HIS A 78 9.71 11.21 0.10
N ASP A 79 8.96 11.28 1.20
CA ASP A 79 9.28 10.55 2.44
C ASP A 79 8.79 9.08 2.43
N LEU A 80 8.20 8.60 1.32
CA LEU A 80 7.79 7.20 1.19
C LEU A 80 9.01 6.31 0.92
N ASN A 81 9.39 5.51 1.90
CA ASN A 81 10.39 4.45 1.73
C ASN A 81 9.84 3.34 0.81
N LEU A 82 10.49 3.16 -0.34
CA LEU A 82 10.06 2.21 -1.38
C LEU A 82 11.25 1.47 -1.96
N VAL A 83 11.17 0.14 -1.97
CA VAL A 83 12.10 -0.77 -2.63
C VAL A 83 11.35 -1.51 -3.74
N MET A 84 11.83 -1.38 -4.97
CA MET A 84 11.31 -2.12 -6.11
C MET A 84 12.03 -3.48 -6.19
N ILE A 85 11.27 -4.56 -6.28
CA ILE A 85 11.81 -5.89 -6.59
C ILE A 85 11.87 -6.00 -8.12
N THR A 86 13.08 -6.11 -8.67
CA THR A 86 13.25 -6.57 -10.05
C THR A 86 13.29 -8.10 -10.05
N GLY A 87 12.45 -8.72 -10.88
CA GLY A 87 12.50 -10.17 -11.14
C GLY A 87 13.53 -10.49 -12.19
#